data_AF-A0A4D4M8V4-F1
#
_entry.id   AF-A0A4D4M8V4-F1
#
_cell.length_a   1.000
_cell.length_b   1.000
_cell.length_c   1.000
_cell.angle_alpha   90.00
_cell.angle_beta   90.00
_cell.angle_gamma   90.00
#
_symmetry.space_group_name_H-M   'P 1'
#
loop_
_entity.id
_entity.type
_entity.pdbx_description
1 polymer ?
#
loop_
_entity_poly.entity_id
_entity_poly.type
_entity_poly.pdbx_seq_one_letter_code
_entity_poly.pdbx_strand_id
1 'polypeptide(L)'
;MAEVLGKSDESALFELLQEQHIGTLVTLKRDGRPQLSNVGYAYDPEARIIRLMVTYSRAKTRNLRRDPRASFFVSDSAGFSYMVAEGDAELTPVTTDEHDAIADELVQVFRGFQGEHPDWEGFRAAMVRERRLVIRLHVAKVYGAAGKRLSGGGGGGGGGGPVQKGKGPLVRHLSH
;
A
#
# COMPACT_ATOMS: atom_id res chain seq x y z
N MET A 1 4.44 30.50 15.95
CA MET A 1 4.54 29.41 16.91
C MET A 1 4.46 28.11 16.14
N ALA A 2 5.59 27.42 15.98
CA ALA A 2 5.66 26.15 15.24
C ALA A 2 5.05 25.07 16.13
N GLU A 3 3.88 24.57 15.74
CA GLU A 3 3.34 23.36 16.35
C GLU A 3 4.28 22.22 15.95
N VAL A 4 4.94 21.66 16.97
CA VAL A 4 5.76 20.46 16.85
C VAL A 4 4.86 19.40 16.22
N LEU A 5 5.33 18.71 15.17
CA LEU A 5 4.78 17.40 14.81
C LEU A 5 5.04 16.47 16.01
N GLY A 6 4.21 16.60 17.03
CA GLY A 6 4.21 15.73 18.19
C GLY A 6 3.91 14.32 17.71
N LYS A 7 4.47 13.34 18.41
CA LYS A 7 4.14 11.92 18.24
C LYS A 7 2.62 11.78 18.10
N SER A 8 2.15 11.46 16.90
CA SER A 8 0.72 11.42 16.61
C SER A 8 0.05 10.32 17.41
N ASP A 9 -1.22 10.53 17.74
CA ASP A 9 -2.04 9.47 18.29
C ASP A 9 -2.05 8.27 17.33
N GLU A 10 -1.97 7.06 17.88
CA GLU A 10 -1.91 5.82 17.11
C GLU A 10 -3.15 5.69 16.20
N SER A 11 -4.31 6.15 16.68
CA SER A 11 -5.56 6.21 15.90
C SER A 11 -5.42 7.04 14.63
N ALA A 12 -4.82 8.23 14.70
CA ALA A 12 -4.62 9.11 13.55
C ALA A 12 -3.67 8.52 12.50
N LEU A 13 -2.70 7.70 12.93
CA LEU A 13 -1.84 6.96 12.00
C LEU A 13 -2.62 5.89 11.24
N PHE A 14 -3.48 5.15 11.93
CA PHE A 14 -4.32 4.13 11.30
C PHE A 14 -5.40 4.72 10.40
N GLU A 15 -5.95 5.89 10.72
CA GLU A 15 -6.83 6.64 9.82
C GLU A 15 -6.10 6.95 8.50
N LEU A 16 -4.86 7.44 8.57
CA LEU A 16 -4.05 7.68 7.38
C LEU A 16 -3.85 6.39 6.56
N LEU A 17 -3.57 5.25 7.21
CA LEU A 17 -3.46 3.95 6.53
C LEU A 17 -4.78 3.53 5.86
N GLN A 18 -5.93 3.89 6.41
CA GLN A 18 -7.22 3.54 5.80
C GLN A 18 -7.61 4.44 4.63
N GLU A 19 -7.09 5.68 4.60
CA GLU A 19 -7.30 6.62 3.50
C GLU A 19 -6.43 6.34 2.27
N GLN A 20 -5.32 5.60 2.43
CA GLN A 20 -4.42 5.26 1.33
C GLN A 20 -4.75 3.88 0.74
N HIS A 21 -4.40 3.70 -0.54
CA HIS A 21 -4.59 2.45 -1.29
C HIS A 21 -3.27 1.83 -1.77
N ILE A 22 -2.21 2.64 -1.89
CA ILE A 22 -0.86 2.22 -2.27
C ILE A 22 0.08 2.61 -1.14
N GLY A 23 0.97 1.69 -0.76
CA GLY A 23 2.06 1.98 0.15
C GLY A 23 3.36 1.35 -0.31
N THR A 24 4.42 1.60 0.44
CA THR A 24 5.78 1.12 0.17
C THR A 24 6.13 0.03 1.15
N LEU A 25 6.29 -1.19 0.66
CA LEU A 25 6.85 -2.30 1.41
C LEU A 25 8.38 -2.22 1.38
N VAL A 26 8.98 -2.25 2.57
CA VAL A 26 10.43 -2.32 2.79
C VAL A 26 10.79 -3.70 3.30
N THR A 27 11.69 -4.38 2.59
CA THR A 27 12.24 -5.69 2.97
C THR A 27 13.76 -5.63 3.03
N LEU A 28 14.40 -6.60 3.67
CA LEU A 28 15.85 -6.66 3.75
C LEU A 28 16.43 -7.50 2.61
N LYS A 29 17.46 -7.01 1.93
CA LYS A 29 18.30 -7.80 1.01
C LYS A 29 19.22 -8.72 1.80
N ARG A 30 19.88 -9.67 1.10
CA ARG A 30 20.82 -10.61 1.73
C ARG A 30 21.98 -9.92 2.46
N ASP A 31 22.38 -8.75 1.98
CA ASP A 31 23.43 -7.91 2.56
C ASP A 31 22.91 -6.94 3.65
N GLY A 32 21.65 -7.08 4.08
CA GLY A 32 21.02 -6.23 5.10
C GLY A 32 20.51 -4.87 4.61
N ARG A 33 20.81 -4.46 3.37
CA ARG A 33 20.30 -3.18 2.85
C ARG A 33 18.80 -3.25 2.54
N PRO A 34 18.06 -2.14 2.66
CA PRO A 34 16.64 -2.13 2.35
C PRO A 34 16.37 -2.31 0.84
N GLN A 35 15.26 -2.97 0.53
CA GLN A 35 14.64 -3.04 -0.79
C GLN A 35 13.21 -2.53 -0.68
N LEU A 36 12.88 -1.52 -1.48
CA LEU A 36 11.59 -0.83 -1.44
C LEU A 36 10.75 -1.20 -2.66
N SER A 37 9.43 -1.29 -2.48
CA SER A 37 8.50 -1.47 -3.59
C SER A 37 7.11 -0.97 -3.27
N ASN A 38 6.49 -0.29 -4.23
CA ASN A 38 5.11 0.15 -4.13
C ASN A 38 4.16 -1.02 -4.40
N VAL A 39 3.09 -1.10 -3.62
CA VAL A 39 2.13 -2.21 -3.64
C VAL A 39 0.74 -1.71 -3.23
N GLY A 40 -0.29 -2.25 -3.87
CA GLY A 40 -1.66 -2.13 -3.39
C GLY A 40 -1.88 -3.03 -2.18
N TYR A 41 -2.69 -2.57 -1.24
CA TYR A 41 -2.97 -3.28 0.00
C TYR A 41 -4.42 -3.13 0.45
N ALA A 42 -4.81 -3.96 1.40
CA ALA A 42 -5.98 -3.77 2.24
C ALA A 42 -5.57 -3.90 3.72
N TYR A 43 -6.21 -3.14 4.60
CA TYR A 43 -5.96 -3.20 6.03
C TYR A 43 -7.14 -3.84 6.77
N ASP A 44 -6.81 -4.79 7.65
CA ASP A 44 -7.72 -5.45 8.57
C ASP A 44 -7.53 -4.87 9.98
N PRO A 45 -8.46 -4.01 10.46
CA PRO A 45 -8.32 -3.37 11.76
C PRO A 45 -8.52 -4.33 12.92
N GLU A 46 -9.33 -5.38 12.76
CA GLU A 46 -9.61 -6.35 13.83
C GLU A 46 -8.38 -7.23 14.07
N ALA A 47 -7.77 -7.73 13.01
CA ALA A 47 -6.57 -8.56 13.10
C ALA A 47 -5.26 -7.76 13.19
N ARG A 48 -5.30 -6.43 12.96
CA ARG A 48 -4.12 -5.57 12.75
C ARG A 48 -3.18 -6.11 11.67
N ILE A 49 -3.74 -6.51 10.52
CA ILE A 49 -2.99 -7.09 9.40
C ILE A 49 -3.07 -6.18 8.17
N ILE A 50 -1.91 -5.87 7.58
CA ILE A 50 -1.84 -5.27 6.25
C ILE A 50 -1.63 -6.40 5.23
N ARG A 51 -2.62 -6.61 4.36
CA ARG A 51 -2.58 -7.63 3.30
C ARG A 51 -2.13 -7.01 1.99
N LEU A 52 -1.08 -7.57 1.39
CA LEU A 52 -0.47 -7.06 0.16
C LEU A 52 -0.53 -8.10 -0.96
N MET A 53 -1.08 -7.72 -2.11
CA MET A 53 -1.11 -8.57 -3.30
C MET A 53 0.24 -8.50 -4.02
N VAL A 54 0.91 -9.64 -4.20
CA VAL A 54 2.21 -9.70 -4.88
C VAL A 54 2.36 -10.89 -5.82
N THR A 55 3.25 -10.77 -6.79
CA THR A 55 3.66 -11.87 -7.67
C THR A 55 4.78 -12.69 -7.02
N TYR A 56 4.69 -14.03 -7.11
CA TYR A 56 5.62 -14.96 -6.46
C TYR A 56 7.11 -14.72 -6.74
N SER A 57 7.49 -14.41 -7.98
CA SER A 57 8.90 -14.40 -8.43
C SER A 57 9.70 -13.12 -8.14
N ARG A 58 9.22 -12.27 -7.21
CA ARG A 58 9.82 -10.95 -6.97
C ARG A 58 10.91 -10.97 -5.90
N ALA A 59 11.78 -9.95 -5.92
CA ALA A 59 12.85 -9.82 -4.92
C ALA A 59 12.30 -9.79 -3.47
N LYS A 60 11.17 -9.08 -3.26
CA LYS A 60 10.50 -8.96 -1.96
C LYS A 60 10.05 -10.31 -1.37
N THR A 61 9.55 -11.25 -2.16
CA THR A 61 9.09 -12.56 -1.64
C THR A 61 10.28 -13.43 -1.24
N ARG A 62 11.37 -13.41 -2.02
CA ARG A 62 12.63 -14.09 -1.64
C ARG A 62 13.27 -13.49 -0.39
N ASN A 63 13.16 -12.17 -0.23
CA ASN A 63 13.64 -11.50 0.97
C ASN A 63 12.85 -11.93 2.20
N LEU A 64 11.52 -11.88 2.14
CA LEU A 64 10.67 -12.20 3.28
C LEU A 64 10.72 -13.67 3.72
N ARG A 65 10.92 -14.60 2.78
CA ARG A 65 11.16 -16.01 3.14
C ARG A 65 12.43 -16.23 3.95
N ARG A 66 13.43 -15.37 3.74
CA ARG A 66 14.71 -15.45 4.45
C ARG A 66 14.65 -14.68 5.76
N ASP A 67 13.98 -13.54 5.77
CA ASP A 67 13.87 -12.64 6.90
C ASP A 67 12.48 -11.98 6.88
N PRO A 68 11.57 -12.37 7.79
CA PRO A 68 10.18 -11.94 7.74
C PRO A 68 9.97 -10.48 8.15
N ARG A 69 11.00 -9.82 8.72
CA ARG A 69 10.88 -8.45 9.20
C ARG A 69 10.63 -7.51 8.03
N ALA A 70 9.59 -6.69 8.17
CA ALA A 70 9.20 -5.71 7.17
C ALA A 70 8.74 -4.41 7.82
N SER A 71 8.89 -3.33 7.05
CA SER A 71 8.25 -2.06 7.33
C SER A 71 7.32 -1.70 6.18
N PHE A 72 6.20 -1.08 6.47
CA PHE A 72 5.24 -0.61 5.49
C PHE A 72 5.00 0.88 5.68
N PHE A 73 5.29 1.67 4.65
CA PHE A 73 5.18 3.12 4.67
C PHE A 73 4.00 3.59 3.82
N VAL A 74 3.21 4.51 4.36
CA VAL A 74 2.19 5.27 3.63
C VAL A 74 2.34 6.75 3.96
N SER A 75 1.96 7.60 3.00
CA SER A 75 1.92 9.05 3.19
C SER A 75 0.69 9.64 2.55
N ASP A 76 0.29 10.83 3.01
CA ASP A 76 -0.69 11.64 2.30
C ASP A 76 -0.13 12.12 0.95
N SER A 77 -1.03 12.70 0.13
CA SER A 77 -0.67 13.25 -1.18
C SER A 77 0.25 14.49 -1.09
N ALA A 78 0.26 15.16 0.06
CA ALA A 78 1.14 16.30 0.31
C ALA A 78 2.57 15.87 0.73
N GLY A 79 2.76 14.61 1.13
CA GLY A 79 4.03 14.04 1.55
C GLY A 79 4.49 14.45 2.95
N PHE A 80 3.61 15.04 3.77
CA PHE A 80 3.97 15.53 5.11
C PHE A 80 3.43 14.64 6.21
N SER A 81 2.21 14.10 6.03
CA SER A 81 1.68 13.10 6.94
C SER A 81 2.15 11.73 6.49
N TYR A 82 2.67 10.92 7.42
CA TYR A 82 3.10 9.57 7.13
C TYR A 82 2.91 8.63 8.32
N MET A 83 2.76 7.36 7.99
CA MET A 83 2.78 6.25 8.94
C MET A 83 3.77 5.20 8.43
N VAL A 84 4.52 4.64 9.36
CA VAL A 84 5.25 3.39 9.19
C VAL A 84 4.66 2.35 10.14
N ALA A 85 4.26 1.21 9.59
CA ALA A 85 3.98 0.00 10.35
C ALA A 85 5.19 -0.95 10.28
N GLU A 86 5.60 -1.49 11.41
CA GLU A 86 6.66 -2.49 11.53
C GLU A 86 6.08 -3.80 12.04
N GLY A 87 6.58 -4.92 11.52
CA GLY A 87 6.16 -6.24 11.95
C GLY A 87 6.81 -7.37 11.16
N ASP A 88 6.30 -8.57 11.42
CA ASP A 88 6.70 -9.78 10.71
C ASP A 88 5.67 -10.13 9.63
N ALA A 89 6.18 -10.52 8.47
CA ALA A 89 5.39 -10.87 7.32
C ALA A 89 5.25 -12.40 7.19
N GLU A 90 4.01 -12.86 7.04
CA GLU A 90 3.68 -14.20 6.60
C GLU A 90 3.41 -14.18 5.09
N LEU A 91 3.88 -15.21 4.37
CA LEU A 91 3.59 -15.39 2.95
C LEU A 91 2.67 -16.59 2.79
N THR A 92 1.53 -16.38 2.14
CA THR A 92 0.69 -17.50 1.71
C THR A 92 1.40 -18.33 0.63
N PRO A 93 0.95 -19.56 0.38
CA PRO A 93 1.19 -20.22 -0.89
C PRO A 93 0.71 -19.37 -2.07
N VAL A 94 1.16 -19.72 -3.28
CA VAL A 94 0.52 -19.17 -4.49
C VAL A 94 -0.90 -19.72 -4.58
N THR A 95 -1.84 -18.90 -5.06
CA THR A 95 -3.13 -19.42 -5.47
C THR A 95 -2.94 -20.37 -6.66
N THR A 96 -3.61 -21.51 -6.60
CA THR A 96 -3.55 -22.55 -7.64
C THR A 96 -4.93 -22.88 -8.20
N ASP A 97 -5.98 -22.43 -7.53
CA ASP A 97 -7.37 -22.61 -7.93
C ASP A 97 -8.10 -21.27 -7.82
N GLU A 98 -8.97 -20.97 -8.78
CA GLU A 98 -9.69 -19.70 -8.87
C GLU A 98 -10.61 -19.44 -7.66
N HIS A 99 -10.95 -20.49 -6.93
CA HIS A 99 -11.82 -20.45 -5.76
C HIS A 99 -11.14 -20.99 -4.48
N ASP A 100 -9.81 -21.08 -4.45
CA ASP A 100 -9.12 -21.34 -3.20
C ASP A 100 -9.18 -20.12 -2.24
N ALA A 101 -8.90 -20.38 -0.97
CA ALA A 101 -8.92 -19.35 0.06
C ALA A 101 -7.96 -18.17 -0.22
N ILE A 102 -6.89 -18.39 -1.01
CA ILE A 102 -5.94 -17.33 -1.36
C ILE A 102 -6.52 -16.45 -2.47
N ALA A 103 -7.24 -17.02 -3.43
CA ALA A 103 -7.98 -16.26 -4.44
C ALA A 103 -9.04 -15.36 -3.78
N ASP A 104 -9.75 -15.85 -2.77
CA ASP A 104 -10.69 -15.05 -1.98
C ASP A 104 -10.00 -13.90 -1.24
N GLU A 105 -8.85 -14.16 -0.63
CA GLU A 105 -8.07 -13.11 0.05
C GLU A 105 -7.52 -12.08 -0.96
N LEU A 106 -7.10 -12.49 -2.16
CA LEU A 106 -6.69 -11.58 -3.23
C LEU A 106 -7.85 -10.68 -3.70
N VAL A 107 -9.07 -11.20 -3.75
CA VAL A 107 -10.28 -10.41 -4.01
C VAL A 107 -10.51 -9.37 -2.90
N GLN A 108 -10.36 -9.75 -1.63
CA GLN A 108 -10.45 -8.80 -0.51
C GLN A 108 -9.40 -7.69 -0.61
N VAL A 109 -8.15 -8.05 -0.94
CA VAL A 109 -7.08 -7.07 -1.16
C VAL A 109 -7.41 -6.14 -2.33
N PHE A 110 -7.91 -6.68 -3.44
CA PHE A 110 -8.31 -5.86 -4.58
C PHE A 110 -9.43 -4.89 -4.20
N ARG A 111 -10.45 -5.33 -3.44
CA ARG A 111 -11.53 -4.47 -2.97
C ARG A 111 -11.02 -3.30 -2.12
N GLY A 112 -10.12 -3.55 -1.18
CA GLY A 112 -9.51 -2.48 -0.38
C GLY A 112 -8.64 -1.52 -1.19
N PHE A 113 -8.04 -2.01 -2.28
CA PHE A 113 -7.14 -1.24 -3.13
C PHE A 113 -7.88 -0.41 -4.20
N GLN A 114 -8.84 -1.00 -4.91
CA GLN A 114 -9.48 -0.43 -6.11
C GLN A 114 -11.02 -0.54 -6.12
N GLY A 115 -11.64 -1.09 -5.07
CA GLY A 115 -13.09 -1.31 -5.03
C GLY A 115 -13.53 -2.54 -5.84
N GLU A 116 -14.69 -2.46 -6.49
CA GLU A 116 -15.24 -3.61 -7.22
C GLU A 116 -14.57 -3.84 -8.57
N HIS A 117 -14.37 -5.12 -8.92
CA HIS A 117 -13.93 -5.53 -10.25
C HIS A 117 -15.14 -5.87 -11.12
N PRO A 118 -15.16 -5.48 -12.41
CA PRO A 118 -16.29 -5.77 -13.31
C PRO A 118 -16.42 -7.26 -13.67
N ASP A 119 -15.37 -8.05 -13.46
CA ASP A 119 -15.32 -9.49 -13.77
C ASP A 119 -14.47 -10.25 -12.74
N TRP A 120 -15.09 -10.76 -11.68
CA TRP A 120 -14.35 -11.44 -10.60
C TRP A 120 -13.76 -12.79 -11.03
N GLU A 121 -14.38 -13.49 -11.97
CA GLU A 121 -13.87 -14.76 -12.50
C GLU A 121 -12.60 -14.54 -13.31
N GLY A 122 -12.62 -13.57 -14.24
CA GLY A 122 -11.42 -13.20 -15.00
C GLY A 122 -10.28 -12.70 -14.11
N PHE A 123 -10.60 -11.99 -13.02
CA PHE A 123 -9.61 -11.59 -12.01
C PHE A 123 -8.96 -12.82 -11.33
N ARG A 124 -9.76 -13.77 -10.86
CA ARG A 124 -9.27 -15.00 -10.20
C ARG A 124 -8.41 -15.85 -11.13
N ALA A 125 -8.87 -16.06 -12.36
CA ALA A 125 -8.10 -16.73 -13.41
C ALA A 125 -6.73 -16.05 -13.65
N ALA A 126 -6.70 -14.72 -13.68
CA ALA A 126 -5.45 -13.96 -13.78
C ALA A 126 -4.55 -14.15 -12.55
N MET A 127 -5.12 -14.24 -11.33
CA MET A 127 -4.35 -14.46 -10.10
C MET A 127 -3.62 -15.81 -10.11
N VAL A 128 -4.29 -16.87 -10.54
CA VAL A 128 -3.72 -18.21 -10.71
C VAL A 128 -2.63 -18.20 -11.78
N ARG A 129 -2.94 -17.70 -12.99
CA ARG A 129 -2.00 -17.62 -14.12
C ARG A 129 -0.72 -16.86 -13.76
N GLU A 130 -0.84 -15.79 -12.98
CA GLU A 130 0.28 -14.95 -12.56
C GLU A 130 0.99 -15.44 -11.29
N ARG A 131 0.54 -16.57 -10.72
CA ARG A 131 1.09 -17.15 -9.50
C ARG A 131 1.14 -16.12 -8.37
N ARG A 132 0.00 -15.45 -8.14
CA ARG A 132 -0.12 -14.44 -7.10
C ARG A 132 -0.23 -15.08 -5.72
N LEU A 133 0.20 -14.34 -4.72
CA LEU A 133 0.09 -14.70 -3.30
C LEU A 133 -0.17 -13.43 -2.48
N VAL A 134 -0.55 -13.63 -1.23
CA VAL A 134 -0.75 -12.56 -0.28
C VAL A 134 0.42 -12.53 0.71
N ILE A 135 0.95 -11.34 0.95
CA ILE A 135 1.77 -11.08 2.13
C ILE A 135 0.82 -10.57 3.21
N ARG A 136 0.88 -11.16 4.40
CA ARG A 136 0.19 -10.67 5.60
C ARG A 136 1.23 -10.07 6.52
N LEU A 137 1.23 -8.75 6.66
CA LEU A 137 2.10 -8.06 7.62
C LEU A 137 1.35 -7.87 8.93
N HIS A 138 1.79 -8.57 9.98
CA HIS A 138 1.23 -8.44 11.32
C HIS A 138 1.82 -7.20 11.99
N VAL A 139 1.01 -6.17 12.18
CA VAL A 139 1.49 -4.87 12.68
C VAL A 139 1.81 -4.97 14.16
N ALA A 140 3.09 -4.97 14.50
CA ALA A 140 3.58 -5.02 15.88
C ALA A 140 3.78 -3.62 16.47
N LYS A 141 4.19 -2.67 15.64
CA LYS A 141 4.46 -1.29 16.06
C LYS A 141 4.15 -0.33 14.93
N VAL A 142 3.74 0.88 15.30
CA VAL A 142 3.56 1.99 14.36
C VAL A 142 4.29 3.23 14.85
N TYR A 143 4.72 4.05 13.90
CA TYR A 143 5.23 5.39 14.17
C TYR A 143 5.00 6.29 12.97
N GLY A 144 5.06 7.60 13.20
CA GLY A 144 4.93 8.56 12.12
C GLY A 144 4.44 9.90 12.62
N ALA A 145 3.87 10.64 11.69
CA ALA A 145 3.32 11.96 11.88
C ALA A 145 2.02 12.05 11.07
N ALA A 146 0.88 12.05 11.75
CA ALA A 146 -0.43 12.37 11.22
C ALA A 146 -0.97 13.64 11.91
N GLY A 147 -1.46 14.59 11.13
CA GLY A 147 -2.07 15.81 11.61
C GLY A 147 -2.29 16.84 10.50
N LYS A 148 -3.43 17.53 10.51
CA LYS A 148 -3.64 18.67 9.62
C LYS A 148 -2.76 19.82 10.09
N ARG A 149 -1.81 20.27 9.27
CA ARG A 149 -1.27 21.63 9.48
C ARG A 149 -2.43 22.62 9.38
N LEU A 150 -2.48 23.57 10.31
CA LEU A 150 -3.30 24.76 10.17
C LEU A 150 -3.03 25.37 8.78
N SER A 151 -4.06 25.53 7.97
CA SER A 151 -4.01 26.41 6.81
C SER A 151 -3.62 27.80 7.34
N GLY A 152 -2.37 28.20 7.11
CA GLY A 152 -1.94 29.55 7.43
C GLY A 152 -2.79 30.53 6.65
N GLY A 153 -3.73 31.19 7.32
CA GLY A 153 -4.43 32.34 6.80
C GLY A 153 -3.42 33.44 6.53
N GLY A 154 -3.04 33.61 5.27
CA GLY A 154 -2.27 34.75 4.78
C GLY A 154 -3.04 35.38 3.64
N GLY A 155 -3.87 36.38 3.95
CA GLY A 155 -4.43 37.27 2.96
C GLY A 155 -3.31 38.07 2.28
N GLY A 156 -3.41 38.22 0.96
CA GLY A 156 -2.51 39.07 0.17
C GLY A 156 -2.55 38.69 -1.30
N GLY A 157 -3.33 39.42 -2.10
CA GLY A 157 -3.66 39.11 -3.48
C GLY A 157 -2.49 39.17 -4.48
N GLY A 158 -2.72 38.54 -5.63
CA GLY A 158 -1.89 38.64 -6.83
C GLY A 158 -2.36 37.63 -7.86
N GLY A 159 -3.00 38.12 -8.92
CA GLY A 159 -3.65 37.31 -9.95
C GLY A 159 -2.69 36.42 -10.76
N GLY A 160 -3.19 35.26 -11.17
CA GLY A 160 -2.58 34.38 -12.16
C GLY A 160 -3.68 33.55 -12.80
N GLY A 161 -3.87 33.69 -14.12
CA GLY A 161 -5.00 33.16 -14.88
C GLY A 161 -5.09 31.63 -14.99
N PRO A 162 -6.11 31.11 -15.70
CA PRO A 162 -6.45 29.69 -15.66
C PRO A 162 -5.39 28.82 -16.35
N VAL A 163 -4.86 27.85 -15.62
CA VAL A 163 -4.03 26.77 -16.16
C VAL A 163 -4.92 25.78 -16.91
N GLN A 164 -4.67 25.61 -18.21
CA GLN A 164 -5.35 24.64 -19.06
C GLN A 164 -5.01 23.20 -18.64
N LYS A 165 -6.05 22.35 -18.55
CA LYS A 165 -5.91 20.90 -18.37
C LYS A 165 -5.29 20.27 -19.64
N GLY A 166 -4.02 19.92 -19.59
CA GLY A 166 -3.37 19.07 -20.59
C GLY A 166 -3.94 17.65 -20.55
N LYS A 167 -4.47 17.17 -21.68
CA LYS A 167 -4.86 15.77 -21.87
C LYS A 167 -3.61 14.89 -21.80
N GLY A 168 -3.57 13.96 -20.85
CA GLY A 168 -2.54 12.91 -20.80
C GLY A 168 -2.63 11.97 -22.01
N PRO A 169 -1.51 11.40 -22.47
CA PRO A 169 -1.47 10.62 -23.70
C PRO A 169 -2.16 9.26 -23.54
N LEU A 170 -2.92 8.88 -24.56
CA LEU A 170 -3.53 7.56 -24.75
C LEU A 170 -2.45 6.47 -24.84
N VAL A 171 -2.55 5.47 -23.97
CA VAL A 171 -1.74 4.25 -24.05
C VAL A 171 -2.31 3.37 -25.16
N ARG A 172 -1.53 3.13 -26.22
CA ARG A 172 -1.86 2.17 -27.27
C ARG A 172 -1.48 0.75 -26.81
N HIS A 173 -2.45 -0.16 -26.83
CA HIS A 173 -2.22 -1.59 -26.75
C HIS A 173 -1.38 -2.06 -27.94
N LEU A 174 -0.31 -2.82 -27.67
CA LEU A 174 0.38 -3.64 -28.65
C LEU A 174 0.16 -5.10 -28.26
N SER A 175 -0.71 -5.76 -29.03
CA SER A 175 -0.80 -7.20 -29.15
C SER A 175 0.44 -7.71 -29.87
N HIS A 176 1.09 -8.76 -29.35
CA HIS A 176 1.76 -9.85 -30.08
C HIS A 176 1.81 -11.06 -29.15
#